data_AF-V9LJQ6-F1
#
_entry.id   AF-V9LJQ6-F1
#
_cell.length_a   1.000
_cell.length_b   1.000
_cell.length_c   1.000
_cell.angle_alpha   90.00
_cell.angle_beta   90.00
_cell.angle_gamma   90.00
#
_symmetry.space_group_name_H-M   'P 1'
#
loop_
_entity.id
_entity.type
_entity.pdbx_description
1 polymer ?
#
loop_
_entity_poly.entity_id
_entity_poly.type
_entity_poly.pdbx_seq_one_letter_code
_entity_poly.pdbx_strand_id
1 'polypeptide(L)'
;MNYKEEANKVAEKLLGYRRDQSGWTLCKKTNDVSVFWRPSTEFAGNLYKGEGIIKSSPERVWECLKPDPDGLRVKWDKNVKAFEVIEIIDNAISVCRTITPSAA
;
A
#
# COMPACT_ATOMS: atom_id res chain seq x y z
N MET A 1 10.51 18.89 7.59
CA MET A 1 9.48 17.91 7.98
C MET A 1 10.19 16.76 8.67
N ASN A 2 9.66 16.18 9.75
CA ASN A 2 10.30 15.02 10.39
C ASN A 2 9.79 13.72 9.73
N TYR A 3 10.42 13.33 8.61
CA TYR A 3 9.97 12.16 7.84
C TYR A 3 10.05 10.85 8.62
N LYS A 4 11.02 10.71 9.54
CA LYS A 4 11.20 9.49 10.33
C LYS A 4 10.06 9.29 11.34
N GLU A 5 9.69 10.35 12.03
CA GLU A 5 8.56 10.32 12.98
C GLU A 5 7.25 10.00 12.28
N GLU A 6 6.97 10.66 11.15
CA GLU A 6 5.74 10.41 10.39
C GLU A 6 5.70 8.99 9.81
N ALA A 7 6.82 8.50 9.26
CA ALA A 7 6.90 7.13 8.73
C ALA A 7 6.62 6.09 9.83
N ASN A 8 7.19 6.26 11.02
CA ASN A 8 6.96 5.35 12.15
C ASN A 8 5.50 5.37 12.60
N LYS A 9 4.91 6.56 12.75
CA LYS A 9 3.50 6.72 13.13
C LYS A 9 2.56 6.04 12.13
N VAL A 10 2.80 6.20 10.83
CA VAL A 10 1.99 5.55 9.78
C VAL A 10 2.19 4.03 9.78
N ALA A 11 3.42 3.55 10.00
CA ALA A 11 3.71 2.11 10.09
C ALA A 11 2.96 1.45 11.27
N GLU A 12 3.00 2.07 12.45
CA GLU A 12 2.25 1.61 13.63
C GLU A 12 0.74 1.60 13.36
N LYS A 13 0.23 2.64 12.70
CA LYS A 13 -1.18 2.73 12.33
C LYS A 13 -1.62 1.62 11.38
N LEU A 14 -0.83 1.34 10.33
CA LEU A 14 -1.08 0.24 9.40
C LEU A 14 -1.07 -1.12 10.10
N LEU A 15 -0.14 -1.35 11.02
CA LEU A 15 -0.13 -2.56 11.86
C LEU A 15 -1.38 -2.65 12.75
N GLY A 16 -1.85 -1.52 13.27
CA GLY A 16 -3.12 -1.42 14.00
C GLY A 16 -4.30 -1.91 13.16
N TYR A 17 -4.43 -1.44 11.92
CA TYR A 17 -5.49 -1.87 11.00
C TYR A 17 -5.47 -3.37 10.68
N ARG A 18 -4.29 -4.00 10.70
CA ARG A 18 -4.13 -5.44 10.51
C ARG A 18 -4.54 -6.23 11.76
N ARG A 19 -4.24 -5.73 12.96
CA ARG A 19 -4.55 -6.41 14.23
C ARG A 19 -6.02 -6.27 14.60
N ASP A 20 -6.60 -5.10 14.35
CA ASP A 20 -8.00 -4.80 14.60
C ASP A 20 -8.89 -5.32 13.48
N GLN A 21 -9.62 -6.40 13.77
CA GLN A 21 -10.58 -7.01 12.85
C GLN A 21 -11.99 -6.42 12.97
N SER A 22 -12.21 -5.43 13.85
CA SER A 22 -13.53 -4.84 14.05
C SER A 22 -13.92 -3.85 12.95
N GLY A 23 -15.24 -3.77 12.68
CA GLY A 23 -15.83 -2.81 11.76
C GLY A 23 -15.57 -3.06 10.27
N TRP A 24 -14.80 -4.08 9.90
CA TRP A 24 -14.57 -4.44 8.50
C TRP A 24 -15.79 -5.14 7.90
N THR A 25 -16.26 -4.62 6.77
CA THR A 25 -17.34 -5.19 5.97
C THR A 25 -16.79 -5.70 4.64
N LEU A 26 -17.18 -6.90 4.21
CA LEU A 26 -16.79 -7.44 2.92
C LEU A 26 -17.46 -6.63 1.79
N CYS A 27 -16.66 -6.09 0.86
CA CYS A 27 -17.15 -5.38 -0.33
C CYS A 27 -17.10 -6.26 -1.58
N LYS A 28 -16.00 -7.01 -1.78
CA LYS A 28 -15.80 -7.84 -2.96
C LYS A 28 -15.00 -9.09 -2.62
N LYS A 29 -15.32 -10.21 -3.24
CA LYS A 29 -14.59 -11.47 -3.07
C LYS A 29 -14.44 -12.19 -4.40
N THR A 30 -13.24 -12.66 -4.68
CA THR A 30 -12.93 -13.63 -5.73
C THR A 30 -12.32 -14.88 -5.08
N ASN A 31 -11.89 -15.85 -5.87
CA ASN A 31 -11.18 -17.03 -5.35
C ASN A 31 -9.82 -16.67 -4.73
N ASP A 32 -9.20 -15.58 -5.18
CA ASP A 32 -7.82 -15.22 -4.81
C ASP A 32 -7.75 -14.04 -3.83
N VAL A 33 -8.72 -13.12 -3.88
CA VAL A 33 -8.70 -11.85 -3.14
C VAL A 33 -10.04 -11.54 -2.50
N SER A 34 -10.00 -11.08 -1.26
CA SER A 34 -11.12 -10.45 -0.55
C SER A 34 -10.81 -8.98 -0.30
N VAL A 35 -11.79 -8.11 -0.56
CA VAL A 35 -11.69 -6.67 -0.33
C VAL A 35 -12.73 -6.28 0.71
N PHE A 36 -12.26 -5.64 1.77
CA PHE A 36 -13.06 -5.15 2.88
C PHE A 36 -13.00 -3.62 2.93
N TRP A 37 -13.96 -3.04 3.62
CA TRP A 37 -13.98 -1.61 3.90
C TRP A 37 -14.48 -1.33 5.33
N ARG A 38 -14.14 -0.15 5.85
CA ARG A 38 -14.75 0.44 7.06
C ARG A 38 -14.71 1.97 6.95
N PRO A 39 -15.56 2.71 7.70
CA PRO A 39 -15.48 4.16 7.73
C PRO A 39 -14.08 4.66 8.11
N SER A 40 -13.56 5.63 7.37
CA SER A 40 -12.28 6.27 7.67
C SER A 40 -12.41 7.19 8.87
N THR A 41 -11.37 7.25 9.71
CA THR A 41 -11.27 8.22 10.81
C THR A 41 -10.50 9.49 10.41
N GLU A 42 -9.98 9.56 9.18
CA GLU A 42 -9.13 10.66 8.70
C GLU A 42 -9.79 11.57 7.66
N PHE A 43 -10.80 11.06 6.95
CA PHE A 43 -11.50 11.81 5.92
C PHE A 43 -12.92 11.30 5.77
N ALA A 44 -13.80 12.10 5.14
CA ALA A 44 -15.17 11.71 4.84
C ALA A 44 -15.19 10.65 3.72
N GLY A 45 -15.09 9.38 4.10
CA GLY A 45 -15.08 8.25 3.18
C GLY A 45 -14.71 6.93 3.87
N ASN A 46 -14.22 5.97 3.10
CA ASN A 46 -13.93 4.62 3.57
C ASN A 46 -12.44 4.28 3.46
N LEU A 47 -11.94 3.54 4.45
CA LEU A 47 -10.68 2.82 4.38
C LEU A 47 -10.93 1.44 3.79
N TYR A 48 -10.09 1.03 2.82
CA TYR A 48 -10.19 -0.27 2.16
C TYR A 48 -9.00 -1.16 2.53
N LYS A 49 -9.26 -2.47 2.64
CA LYS A 49 -8.26 -3.52 2.91
C LYS A 49 -8.43 -4.65 1.91
N GLY A 50 -7.37 -4.99 1.18
CA GLY A 50 -7.32 -6.17 0.32
C GLY A 50 -6.52 -7.29 0.99
N GLU A 51 -7.04 -8.51 0.97
CA GLU A 51 -6.37 -9.71 1.51
C GLU A 51 -6.38 -10.82 0.45
N GLY A 52 -5.24 -11.48 0.29
CA GLY A 52 -5.06 -12.60 -0.64
C GLY A 52 -3.78 -13.37 -0.34
N ILE A 53 -3.70 -14.61 -0.83
CA ILE A 53 -2.53 -15.48 -0.62
C ILE A 53 -1.73 -15.55 -1.91
N ILE A 54 -0.47 -15.13 -1.85
CA ILE A 54 0.50 -15.32 -2.94
C ILE A 54 1.36 -16.53 -2.60
N LYS A 55 1.42 -17.50 -3.51
CA LYS A 55 2.22 -18.73 -3.36
C LYS A 55 3.71 -18.47 -3.64
N SER A 56 4.32 -17.58 -2.84
CA SER A 56 5.74 -17.22 -2.93
C SER A 56 6.26 -16.75 -1.56
N SER A 57 7.57 -16.61 -1.41
CA SER A 57 8.17 -16.06 -0.19
C SER A 57 7.92 -14.53 -0.10
N PRO A 58 7.85 -13.96 1.11
CA PRO A 58 7.68 -12.52 1.30
C PRO A 58 8.73 -11.67 0.58
N GLU A 59 9.98 -12.14 0.51
CA GLU A 59 11.08 -11.43 -0.13
C GLU A 59 10.84 -11.29 -1.63
N ARG A 60 10.41 -12.37 -2.30
CA ARG A 60 10.05 -12.33 -3.72
C ARG A 60 8.84 -11.46 -3.99
N VAL A 61 7.85 -11.45 -3.09
CA VAL A 61 6.69 -10.55 -3.20
C VAL A 61 7.12 -9.09 -3.02
N TRP A 62 8.05 -8.82 -2.10
CA TRP A 62 8.59 -7.49 -1.85
C TRP A 62 9.32 -6.91 -3.05
N GLU A 63 10.07 -7.73 -3.80
CA GLU A 63 10.71 -7.29 -5.05
C GLU A 63 9.72 -6.76 -6.10
N CYS A 64 8.46 -7.21 -6.06
CA CYS A 64 7.39 -6.71 -6.93
C CYS A 64 6.76 -5.38 -6.45
N LEU A 65 7.04 -4.96 -5.22
CA LEU A 65 6.38 -3.85 -4.53
C LEU A 65 7.31 -2.72 -4.09
N LYS A 66 8.60 -3.02 -3.86
CA LYS A 66 9.55 -2.06 -3.31
C LYS A 66 9.63 -0.77 -4.15
N PRO A 67 9.88 0.38 -3.52
CA PRO A 67 9.90 1.68 -4.19
C PRO A 67 11.17 1.85 -5.02
N ASP A 68 11.16 1.27 -6.23
CA ASP A 68 12.26 1.31 -7.19
C ASP A 68 11.71 1.79 -8.55
N PRO A 69 12.18 2.94 -9.08
CA PRO A 69 11.67 3.52 -10.32
C PRO A 69 11.92 2.63 -11.55
N ASP A 70 12.97 1.81 -11.52
CA ASP A 70 13.29 0.84 -12.58
C ASP A 70 12.88 -0.60 -12.21
N GLY A 71 12.22 -0.73 -11.06
CA GLY A 71 11.81 -1.98 -10.45
C GLY A 71 10.64 -2.67 -11.15
N LEU A 72 10.26 -3.82 -10.61
CA LEU A 72 9.18 -4.63 -11.19
C LEU A 72 7.83 -3.93 -11.12
N ARG A 73 7.57 -3.09 -10.10
CA ARG A 73 6.26 -2.47 -9.90
C ARG A 73 5.76 -1.71 -11.12
N VAL A 74 6.63 -0.91 -11.75
CA VAL A 74 6.29 -0.11 -12.95
C VAL A 74 6.04 -0.99 -14.18
N LYS A 75 6.59 -2.21 -14.21
CA LYS A 75 6.46 -3.13 -15.34
C LYS A 75 5.13 -3.89 -15.33
N TRP A 76 4.64 -4.30 -14.16
CA TRP A 76 3.45 -5.15 -14.06
C TRP A 76 2.18 -4.41 -13.63
N ASP A 77 2.29 -3.34 -12.84
CA ASP A 77 1.10 -2.65 -12.34
C ASP A 77 0.57 -1.64 -13.34
N LYS A 78 -0.44 -2.05 -14.10
CA LYS A 78 -1.17 -1.18 -15.05
C LYS A 78 -1.80 0.07 -14.41
N ASN A 79 -1.91 0.15 -13.09
CA ASN A 79 -2.43 1.31 -12.39
C ASN A 79 -1.34 2.31 -11.99
N VAL A 80 -0.07 2.03 -12.29
CA VAL A 80 1.06 2.93 -12.13
C VAL A 80 1.53 3.39 -13.50
N LYS A 81 1.30 4.66 -13.83
CA LYS A 81 1.74 5.29 -15.09
C LYS A 81 3.21 5.73 -15.01
N ALA A 82 3.63 6.22 -13.85
CA ALA A 82 5.02 6.60 -13.58
C ALA A 82 5.31 6.49 -12.09
N PHE A 83 6.57 6.21 -11.75
CA PHE A 83 7.06 6.15 -10.38
C PHE A 83 8.44 6.81 -10.31
N GLU A 84 8.63 7.65 -9.30
CA GLU A 84 9.88 8.39 -9.09
C GLU A 84 10.22 8.43 -7.61
N VAL A 85 11.50 8.27 -7.28
CA VAL A 85 12.03 8.55 -5.94
C VAL A 85 12.50 10.01 -5.92
N ILE A 86 11.84 10.84 -5.11
CA ILE A 86 12.16 12.27 -4.96
C ILE A 86 13.32 12.46 -3.99
N GLU A 87 13.28 11.74 -2.86
CA GLU A 87 14.26 11.88 -1.78
C GLU A 87 14.45 10.55 -1.06
N ILE A 88 15.69 10.21 -0.73
CA ILE A 88 16.04 9.06 0.10
C ILE A 88 16.43 9.59 1.48
N ILE A 89 15.66 9.24 2.50
CA ILE A 89 15.90 9.68 3.88
C ILE A 89 16.87 8.73 4.58
N ASP A 90 16.67 7.42 4.41
CA ASP A 90 17.59 6.36 4.80
C ASP A 90 17.25 5.04 4.07
N ASN A 91 17.81 3.91 4.52
CA ASN A 91 17.63 2.61 3.89
C ASN A 91 16.18 2.07 3.96
N ALA A 92 15.33 2.64 4.82
CA ALA A 92 13.95 2.20 5.00
C ALA A 92 12.92 3.25 4.56
N ILE A 93 13.32 4.52 4.46
CA ILE A 93 12.41 5.64 4.21
C ILE A 93 12.85 6.42 2.98
N SER A 94 11.90 6.57 2.04
CA SER A 94 12.03 7.45 0.87
C SER A 94 10.72 8.19 0.63
N VAL A 95 10.82 9.35 -0.01
CA VAL A 95 9.68 10.11 -0.53
C VAL A 95 9.56 9.80 -2.01
N CYS A 96 8.40 9.28 -2.41
CA CYS A 96 8.16 8.85 -3.79
C CYS A 96 6.98 9.62 -4.40
N ARG A 97 7.04 9.84 -5.71
CA ARG A 97 5.91 10.30 -6.52
C ARG A 97 5.41 9.17 -7.39
N THR A 98 4.13 8.85 -7.28
CA THR A 98 3.45 7.88 -8.15
C THR A 98 2.37 8.60 -8.95
N ILE A 99 2.36 8.41 -10.26
CA ILE A 99 1.31 8.91 -11.15
C ILE A 99 0.40 7.73 -11.50
N THR A 100 -0.90 7.84 -11.24
CA THR A 100 -1.90 6.84 -11.62
C THR A 100 -2.73 7.33 -12.81
N PRO A 101 -3.36 6.43 -13.59
CA PRO A 101 -4.46 6.81 -14.46
C PRO A 101 -5.58 7.50 -13.66
N SER A 102 -6.36 8.36 -14.32
CA SER A 102 -7.58 8.89 -13.73
C SER A 102 -8.54 7.75 -13.41
N ALA A 103 -9.22 7.84 -12.26
CA ALA A 103 -10.34 6.96 -11.98
C ALA A 103 -11.44 7.20 -13.02
N ALA A 104 -11.92 6.12 -13.64
CA ALA A 104 -13.07 6.14 -14.55
C ALA A 104 -14.38 6.01 -13.77
#